data_AF-A0A1G1KW69-F1
#
_entry.id   AF-A0A1G1KW69-F1
#
_cell.length_a   1.000
_cell.length_b   1.000
_cell.length_c   1.000
_cell.angle_alpha   90.00
_cell.angle_beta   90.00
_cell.angle_gamma   90.00
#
_symmetry.space_group_name_H-M   'P 1'
#
loop_
_entity.id
_entity.type
_entity.pdbx_description
1 polymer ?
#
loop_
_entity_poly.entity_id
_entity_poly.type
_entity_poly.pdbx_seq_one_letter_code
_entity_poly.pdbx_strand_id
1 'polypeptide(L)'
;MSKYFDLLTRKAKSKNEPDWAIILERVPSDFSKQNVIKLISEVFPLSLEDSKDLVESTPIVLLDQLSFEIAEQIRRHFEGRDVSCAVTKDAILKRKCYRAVWPTTPNLSSIMNQVAHKETVDVADPIIPDVPATGSLSSAAEKLEELSGINKISQLPNHVEDIPNDMEEKKQLRQLTLDLQRENETLRNEVDRSKASMRDDRRENLSEQIKNLKSEKIKIDETLKLSREEKTSLSIQNQGLQKKIESLETELKQTALLAGESKKCADSQTEMEKGHSETEEERQRYADMIQNLQNEFGRSKQDVSRLNADKQFLVTQIGSLEAKIKNLESERAHNPQVTDQEYQTLRVEAEQYKQKYLQIADELRAIQNETKQIRSEYAQTQKGLSESRLETEELKRMLEQAQAEGARLEQELDGFREKMESRLQDKNLELEEWKRKANEWSMNHASLLRESEQTSRQLTEELESFRVRNQQLTNQLEQLQRQNRDFVSQLEQQELVQKRMKMTADIAEKEMRLKELTQKQRQIEEDVRFQESTLKEVVSEQSLLENEMIKMKQTQKYMIEQAKKREKGRISSNKIQISDPSSNGDHYDSELTPGDEPRDVERGL
;
A
#
# COMPACT_ATOMS: atom_id res chain seq x y z
N MET A 1 31.24 26.62 15.42
CA MET A 1 29.85 26.12 15.33
C MET A 1 28.92 27.25 14.90
N SER A 2 28.94 27.65 13.62
CA SER A 2 28.26 28.86 13.14
C SER A 2 27.39 28.58 11.90
N LYS A 3 26.65 27.48 11.91
CA LYS A 3 25.75 27.08 10.80
C LYS A 3 24.36 26.58 11.23
N TYR A 4 23.94 26.81 12.47
CA TYR A 4 22.63 26.33 12.98
C TYR A 4 21.77 27.40 13.67
N PHE A 5 22.00 28.69 13.40
CA PHE A 5 21.27 29.76 14.09
C PHE A 5 20.28 30.57 13.22
N ASP A 6 20.15 30.29 11.92
CA ASP A 6 19.31 31.10 11.01
C ASP A 6 17.89 30.54 10.73
N LEU A 7 17.41 29.58 11.52
CA LEU A 7 16.08 28.96 11.28
C LEU A 7 14.94 29.49 12.16
N LEU A 8 15.15 30.51 13.02
CA LEU A 8 14.11 30.94 13.98
C LEU A 8 13.89 32.46 14.12
N THR A 9 14.14 33.25 13.08
CA THR A 9 13.61 34.63 13.03
C THR A 9 12.51 34.76 11.98
N ARG A 10 11.26 34.45 12.35
CA ARG A 10 10.08 34.94 11.62
C ARG A 10 9.90 36.43 11.93
N LYS A 11 10.60 37.28 11.18
CA LYS A 11 10.09 38.63 10.88
C LYS A 11 8.92 38.46 9.92
N ALA A 12 7.77 39.05 10.27
CA ALA A 12 6.62 39.16 9.37
C ALA A 12 7.09 39.83 8.06
N LYS A 13 7.26 39.03 7.01
CA LYS A 13 7.67 39.48 5.68
C LYS A 13 6.44 39.95 4.90
N SER A 14 6.68 41.01 4.13
CA SER A 14 5.75 41.83 3.38
C SER A 14 4.75 41.07 2.50
N LYS A 15 3.57 41.66 2.33
CA LYS A 15 2.35 41.14 1.70
C LYS A 15 2.42 40.70 0.22
N ASN A 16 3.59 40.53 -0.41
CA ASN A 16 3.70 40.09 -1.82
C ASN A 16 5.06 39.40 -2.12
N GLU A 17 5.46 38.39 -1.34
CA GLU A 17 6.54 37.48 -1.78
C GLU A 17 5.95 36.35 -2.65
N PRO A 18 6.55 36.03 -3.82
CA PRO A 18 6.11 34.94 -4.68
C PRO A 18 6.43 33.60 -4.01
N ASP A 19 5.42 32.97 -3.41
CA ASP A 19 5.55 31.72 -2.65
C ASP A 19 4.61 30.60 -3.19
N TRP A 20 4.07 30.77 -4.39
CA TRP A 20 3.23 29.75 -5.00
C TRP A 20 4.08 28.73 -5.76
N ALA A 21 3.71 27.46 -5.66
CA ALA A 21 4.34 26.36 -6.37
C ALA A 21 3.30 25.58 -7.17
N ILE A 22 3.75 25.00 -8.28
CA ILE A 22 2.96 24.11 -9.14
C ILE A 22 3.43 22.68 -8.92
N ILE A 23 2.50 21.82 -8.57
CA ILE A 23 2.73 20.39 -8.37
C ILE A 23 2.07 19.64 -9.52
N LEU A 24 2.86 18.80 -10.19
CA LEU A 24 2.34 17.80 -11.10
C LEU A 24 1.82 16.61 -10.29
N GLU A 25 0.53 16.33 -10.39
CA GLU A 25 -0.08 15.22 -9.66
C GLU A 25 0.18 13.88 -10.34
N ARG A 26 -0.04 12.80 -9.59
CA ARG A 26 0.20 11.44 -10.09
C ARG A 26 -0.78 11.11 -11.22
N VAL A 27 -0.23 10.82 -12.40
CA VAL A 27 -1.03 10.48 -13.58
C VAL A 27 -1.48 9.01 -13.49
N PRO A 28 -2.79 8.70 -13.52
CA PRO A 28 -3.33 7.37 -13.23
C PRO A 28 -3.23 6.36 -14.39
N SER A 29 -3.03 6.81 -15.63
CA SER A 29 -3.02 5.96 -16.84
C SER A 29 -1.69 6.03 -17.59
N ASP A 30 -1.16 4.89 -18.02
CA ASP A 30 0.09 4.82 -18.80
C ASP A 30 -0.02 5.47 -20.18
N PHE A 31 -1.23 5.51 -20.77
CA PHE A 31 -1.50 6.25 -22.01
C PHE A 31 -1.41 7.77 -21.78
N SER A 32 -1.94 8.25 -20.66
CA SER A 32 -1.86 9.67 -20.27
C SER A 32 -0.43 10.07 -19.90
N LYS A 33 0.37 9.17 -19.33
CA LYS A 33 1.79 9.44 -19.04
C LYS A 33 2.57 9.78 -20.32
N GLN A 34 2.37 9.04 -21.42
CA GLN A 34 3.06 9.33 -22.68
C GLN A 34 2.70 10.71 -23.25
N ASN A 35 1.45 11.14 -23.11
CA ASN A 35 1.00 12.46 -23.54
C ASN A 35 1.58 13.57 -22.65
N VAL A 36 1.65 13.35 -21.33
CA VAL A 36 2.25 14.28 -20.37
C VAL A 36 3.76 14.41 -20.61
N ILE A 37 4.46 13.32 -20.93
CA ILE A 37 5.90 13.32 -21.27
C ILE A 37 6.17 14.18 -22.51
N LYS A 38 5.39 13.98 -23.58
CA LYS A 38 5.49 14.80 -24.80
C LYS A 38 5.21 16.27 -24.49
N LEU A 39 4.18 16.55 -23.69
CA LEU A 39 3.82 17.91 -23.32
C LEU A 39 4.92 18.62 -22.51
N ILE A 40 5.51 17.93 -21.54
CA ILE A 40 6.60 18.48 -20.74
C ILE A 40 7.81 18.76 -21.62
N SER A 41 8.15 17.86 -22.56
CA SER A 41 9.26 18.06 -23.51
C SER A 41 9.04 19.23 -24.47
N GLU A 42 7.79 19.54 -24.83
CA GLU A 42 7.43 20.69 -25.67
C GLU A 42 7.51 22.01 -24.91
N VAL A 43 7.05 22.03 -23.66
CA VAL A 43 6.93 23.25 -22.83
C VAL A 43 8.27 23.63 -22.20
N PHE A 44 8.99 22.63 -21.69
CA PHE A 44 10.31 22.78 -21.12
C PHE A 44 11.22 21.98 -22.05
N PRO A 45 12.03 22.61 -22.92
CA PRO A 45 12.80 21.94 -23.98
C PRO A 45 13.82 20.94 -23.41
N LEU A 46 13.30 19.79 -23.00
CA LEU A 46 13.94 18.68 -22.31
C LEU A 46 13.94 17.48 -23.25
N SER A 47 14.86 16.54 -23.03
CA SER A 47 14.79 15.27 -23.74
C SER A 47 13.53 14.49 -23.31
N LEU A 48 13.07 13.59 -24.18
CA LEU A 48 11.94 12.70 -23.86
C LEU A 48 12.26 11.79 -22.65
N GLU A 49 13.54 11.48 -22.42
CA GLU A 49 13.98 10.66 -21.27
C GLU A 49 13.90 11.46 -19.97
N ASP A 50 14.39 12.70 -19.94
CA ASP A 50 14.31 13.56 -18.75
C ASP A 50 12.84 13.88 -18.40
N SER A 51 12.00 14.04 -19.42
CA SER A 51 10.56 14.27 -19.26
C SER A 51 9.85 13.04 -18.70
N LYS A 52 10.32 11.83 -19.02
CA LYS A 52 9.81 10.57 -18.48
C LYS A 52 10.17 10.42 -17.00
N ASP A 53 11.42 10.68 -16.64
CA ASP A 53 11.88 10.63 -15.24
C ASP A 53 11.11 11.59 -14.32
N LEU A 54 10.77 12.78 -14.82
CA LEU A 54 9.95 13.76 -14.10
C LEU A 54 8.51 13.26 -13.86
N VAL A 55 7.89 12.61 -14.86
CA VAL A 55 6.51 12.10 -14.76
C VAL A 55 6.44 10.85 -13.87
N GLU A 56 7.44 9.99 -13.92
CA GLU A 56 7.54 8.80 -13.04
C GLU A 56 7.77 9.20 -11.57
N SER A 57 8.42 10.33 -11.32
CA SER A 57 8.64 10.91 -9.99
C SER A 57 7.46 11.71 -9.44
N THR A 58 6.26 11.60 -10.03
CA THR A 58 5.06 12.29 -9.53
C THR A 58 4.56 11.67 -8.20
N PRO A 59 4.20 12.49 -7.19
CA PRO A 59 3.99 13.94 -7.25
C PRO A 59 5.29 14.76 -7.12
N ILE A 60 5.49 15.72 -8.03
CA ILE A 60 6.70 16.55 -8.13
C ILE A 60 6.35 18.04 -8.22
N VAL A 61 7.11 18.89 -7.53
CA VAL A 61 7.08 20.35 -7.69
C VAL A 61 7.82 20.72 -8.97
N LEU A 62 7.07 21.15 -9.99
CA LEU A 62 7.61 21.57 -11.27
C LEU A 62 8.26 22.95 -11.17
N LEU A 63 7.59 23.92 -10.54
CA LEU A 63 8.07 25.29 -10.37
C LEU A 63 7.73 25.79 -8.97
N ASP A 64 8.64 26.56 -8.37
CA ASP A 64 8.51 27.13 -7.04
C ASP A 64 8.86 28.63 -7.08
N GLN A 65 8.38 29.39 -6.10
CA GLN A 65 8.53 30.85 -6.02
C GLN A 65 7.87 31.63 -7.17
N LEU A 66 6.64 31.25 -7.54
CA LEU A 66 5.83 31.98 -8.52
C LEU A 66 4.84 32.94 -7.84
N SER A 67 4.41 33.97 -8.57
CA SER A 67 3.21 34.73 -8.18
C SER A 67 1.95 33.87 -8.43
N PHE A 68 0.87 34.16 -7.73
CA PHE A 68 -0.39 33.41 -7.88
C PHE A 68 -0.90 33.46 -9.32
N GLU A 69 -0.85 34.64 -9.96
CA GLU A 69 -1.30 34.86 -11.34
C GLU A 69 -0.54 33.98 -12.34
N ILE A 70 0.79 33.92 -12.20
CA ILE A 70 1.65 33.10 -13.06
C ILE A 70 1.41 31.61 -12.80
N ALA A 71 1.31 31.22 -11.52
CA ALA A 71 1.06 29.82 -11.16
C ALA A 71 -0.29 29.32 -11.68
N GLU A 72 -1.32 30.17 -11.63
CA GLU A 72 -2.65 29.83 -12.11
C GLU A 72 -2.72 29.79 -13.64
N GLN A 73 -2.02 30.68 -14.35
CA GLN A 73 -1.92 30.65 -15.81
C GLN A 73 -1.25 29.36 -16.30
N ILE A 74 -0.17 28.94 -15.65
CA ILE A 74 0.52 27.70 -15.98
C ILE A 74 -0.39 26.50 -15.67
N ARG A 75 -1.09 26.49 -14.53
CA ARG A 75 -2.09 25.45 -14.22
C ARG A 75 -3.15 25.33 -15.32
N ARG A 76 -3.74 26.44 -15.75
CA ARG A 76 -4.76 26.46 -16.81
C ARG A 76 -4.21 25.95 -18.15
N HIS A 77 -2.94 26.22 -18.47
CA HIS A 77 -2.29 25.70 -19.68
C HIS A 77 -2.15 24.17 -19.66
N PHE A 78 -1.80 23.60 -18.50
CA PHE A 78 -1.69 22.15 -18.31
C PHE A 78 -3.07 21.46 -18.20
N GLU A 79 -4.03 22.07 -17.49
CA GLU A 79 -5.41 21.56 -17.40
C GLU A 79 -6.10 21.56 -18.77
N GLY A 80 -5.84 22.55 -19.64
CA GLY A 80 -6.36 22.60 -21.01
C GLY A 80 -5.82 21.51 -21.95
N ARG A 81 -4.87 20.68 -21.48
CA ARG A 81 -4.30 19.53 -22.20
C ARG A 81 -4.40 18.23 -21.38
N ASP A 82 -5.42 18.13 -20.52
CA ASP A 82 -5.75 16.96 -19.67
C ASP A 82 -4.64 16.56 -18.66
N VAL A 83 -3.85 17.52 -18.16
CA VAL A 83 -2.81 17.26 -17.16
C VAL A 83 -3.21 17.84 -15.80
N SER A 84 -3.34 16.96 -14.80
CA SER A 84 -3.70 17.38 -13.43
C SER A 84 -2.54 18.09 -12.73
N CYS A 85 -2.70 19.39 -12.50
CA CYS A 85 -1.73 20.24 -11.81
C CYS A 85 -2.38 20.96 -10.64
N ALA A 86 -1.74 20.94 -9.47
CA ALA A 86 -2.18 21.65 -8.28
C ALA A 86 -1.31 22.89 -8.01
N VAL A 87 -1.96 24.01 -7.70
CA VAL A 87 -1.28 25.23 -7.24
C VAL A 87 -1.37 25.27 -5.72
N THR A 88 -0.23 25.36 -5.04
CA THR A 88 -0.18 25.36 -3.58
C THR A 88 0.75 26.41 -3.02
N LYS A 89 0.38 26.93 -1.85
CA LYS A 89 1.22 27.75 -0.97
C LYS A 89 1.66 26.98 0.29
N ASP A 90 1.18 25.75 0.47
CA ASP A 90 1.44 24.97 1.68
C ASP A 90 2.86 24.40 1.69
N ALA A 91 3.68 24.91 2.61
CA ALA A 91 5.05 24.45 2.82
C ALA A 91 5.16 22.98 3.27
N ILE A 92 4.10 22.40 3.83
CA ILE A 92 4.04 20.98 4.21
C ILE A 92 3.82 20.12 2.96
N LEU A 93 2.94 20.55 2.05
CA LEU A 93 2.71 19.85 0.79
C LEU A 93 3.95 19.90 -0.10
N LYS A 94 4.63 21.06 -0.18
CA LYS A 94 5.92 21.20 -0.89
C LYS A 94 6.99 20.23 -0.37
N ARG A 95 7.03 19.94 0.94
CA ARG A 95 7.99 19.01 1.56
C ARG A 95 7.68 17.53 1.32
N LYS A 96 6.45 17.19 0.91
CA LYS A 96 6.01 15.81 0.64
C LYS A 96 6.14 15.40 -0.83
N CYS A 97 6.49 16.34 -1.71
CA CYS A 97 6.66 16.11 -3.13
C CYS A 97 8.16 16.12 -3.51
N TYR A 98 8.52 15.39 -4.56
CA TYR A 98 9.85 15.54 -5.17
C TYR A 98 9.99 16.96 -5.74
N ARG A 99 11.21 17.44 -5.98
CA ARG A 99 11.46 18.78 -6.51
C ARG A 99 12.24 18.69 -7.81
N ALA A 100 11.68 19.26 -8.89
CA ALA A 100 12.41 19.37 -10.15
C ALA A 100 13.60 20.33 -9.97
N VAL A 101 14.79 19.88 -10.37
CA VAL A 101 16.01 20.70 -10.38
C VAL A 101 16.31 21.08 -11.81
N TRP A 102 16.17 22.37 -12.11
CA TRP A 102 16.38 22.90 -13.46
C TRP A 102 17.81 23.45 -13.58
N PRO A 103 18.60 23.03 -14.60
CA PRO A 103 19.92 23.60 -14.85
C PRO A 103 19.87 25.09 -15.20
N THR A 104 18.80 25.50 -15.87
CA THR A 104 18.46 26.89 -16.21
C THR A 104 16.97 27.07 -15.93
N THR A 105 16.56 28.20 -15.36
CA THR A 105 15.14 28.48 -15.13
C THR A 105 14.35 28.32 -16.43
N PRO A 106 13.32 27.47 -16.46
CA PRO A 106 12.59 27.19 -17.69
C PRO A 106 11.95 28.45 -18.26
N ASN A 107 12.01 28.61 -19.59
CA ASN A 107 11.50 29.79 -20.28
C ASN A 107 9.97 29.73 -20.38
N LEU A 108 9.28 30.54 -19.59
CA LEU A 108 7.81 30.60 -19.53
C LEU A 108 7.16 31.50 -20.60
N SER A 109 7.97 32.15 -21.47
CA SER A 109 7.47 33.09 -22.47
C SER A 109 6.45 32.48 -23.44
N SER A 110 6.59 31.19 -23.77
CA SER A 110 5.64 30.49 -24.67
C SER A 110 4.24 30.32 -24.07
N ILE A 111 4.13 30.18 -22.74
CA ILE A 111 2.85 30.04 -22.03
C ILE A 111 2.20 31.42 -21.86
N MET A 112 3.00 32.44 -21.53
CA MET A 112 2.51 33.80 -21.28
C MET A 112 2.03 34.51 -22.54
N ASN A 113 2.67 34.28 -23.69
CA ASN A 113 2.31 34.94 -24.96
C ASN A 113 1.00 34.42 -25.59
N GLN A 114 0.48 33.27 -25.16
CA GLN A 114 -0.77 32.71 -25.71
C GLN A 114 -2.05 33.36 -25.14
N VAL A 115 -1.94 34.12 -24.05
CA VAL A 115 -3.10 34.71 -23.35
C VAL A 115 -3.46 36.12 -23.86
N ALA A 116 -2.54 36.81 -24.53
CA ALA A 116 -2.75 38.19 -25.02
C ALA A 116 -3.74 38.35 -26.19
N HIS A 117 -4.30 37.26 -26.72
CA HIS A 117 -5.26 37.29 -27.85
C HIS A 117 -6.69 36.86 -27.51
N LYS A 118 -7.07 36.79 -26.23
CA LYS A 118 -8.43 36.35 -25.83
C LYS A 118 -9.15 37.27 -24.84
N GLU A 119 -8.78 38.55 -24.78
CA GLU A 119 -9.57 39.57 -24.08
C GLU A 119 -10.17 40.56 -25.07
N THR A 120 -11.32 40.21 -25.64
CA THR A 120 -12.41 41.18 -25.93
C THR A 120 -13.72 40.42 -26.17
N VAL A 121 -14.80 40.99 -25.60
CA VAL A 121 -16.24 40.80 -25.88
C VAL A 121 -17.05 39.93 -24.88
N ASP A 122 -17.56 40.64 -23.87
CA ASP A 122 -18.95 40.78 -23.41
C ASP A 122 -19.88 39.58 -23.12
N VAL A 123 -20.24 39.50 -21.83
CA VAL A 123 -21.59 39.48 -21.23
C VAL A 123 -22.72 38.74 -21.98
N ALA A 124 -23.09 37.56 -21.47
CA ALA A 124 -24.49 37.16 -21.21
C ALA A 124 -24.55 35.87 -20.38
N ASP A 125 -25.51 35.83 -19.45
CA ASP A 125 -25.83 34.71 -18.55
C ASP A 125 -26.10 33.37 -19.27
N PRO A 126 -25.80 32.22 -18.62
CA PRO A 126 -25.98 30.91 -19.24
C PRO A 126 -27.44 30.44 -19.13
N ILE A 127 -28.10 30.40 -20.29
CA ILE A 127 -29.23 29.51 -20.56
C ILE A 127 -28.71 28.07 -20.54
N ILE A 128 -29.44 27.20 -19.88
CA ILE A 128 -29.27 25.74 -19.87
C ILE A 128 -29.54 25.18 -21.26
N PRO A 129 -28.63 24.36 -21.83
CA PRO A 129 -29.07 23.25 -22.64
C PRO A 129 -28.35 21.94 -22.27
N ASP A 130 -29.17 20.97 -21.90
CA ASP A 130 -28.88 19.54 -22.06
C ASP A 130 -28.43 19.24 -23.49
N VAL A 131 -27.19 18.79 -23.67
CA VAL A 131 -26.78 17.92 -24.79
C VAL A 131 -25.47 17.20 -24.39
N PRO A 132 -24.99 16.20 -25.14
CA PRO A 132 -25.30 14.78 -25.07
C PRO A 132 -24.09 13.95 -24.60
N ALA A 133 -24.35 12.80 -23.98
CA ALA A 133 -23.33 11.75 -23.92
C ALA A 133 -23.19 11.10 -25.31
N THR A 134 -22.06 11.37 -25.98
CA THR A 134 -21.59 10.61 -27.14
C THR A 134 -20.27 9.93 -26.81
N GLY A 135 -20.05 8.73 -27.37
CA GLY A 135 -18.74 8.10 -27.52
C GLY A 135 -18.37 7.12 -26.40
N SER A 136 -18.83 5.87 -26.41
CA SER A 136 -18.45 4.77 -27.31
C SER A 136 -17.03 4.27 -27.11
N LEU A 137 -16.90 3.05 -26.58
CA LEU A 137 -15.93 2.04 -27.02
C LEU A 137 -16.55 0.65 -26.90
N SER A 138 -16.26 -0.19 -27.90
CA SER A 138 -16.74 -1.56 -28.16
C SER A 138 -18.10 -1.62 -28.88
N SER A 139 -18.23 -1.50 -30.21
CA SER A 139 -17.39 -2.06 -31.30
C SER A 139 -16.95 -3.51 -31.09
N ALA A 140 -17.93 -4.41 -30.94
CA ALA A 140 -17.75 -5.85 -31.15
C ALA A 140 -19.10 -6.59 -31.34
N ALA A 141 -20.11 -5.94 -31.95
CA ALA A 141 -21.43 -6.56 -32.17
C ALA A 141 -21.99 -6.36 -33.59
N GLU A 142 -21.21 -5.80 -34.52
CA GLU A 142 -21.52 -5.73 -35.96
C GLU A 142 -20.48 -6.52 -36.73
N LYS A 143 -20.64 -7.84 -36.75
CA LYS A 143 -20.10 -8.79 -37.75
C LYS A 143 -20.54 -10.19 -37.35
N LEU A 144 -21.82 -10.49 -37.55
CA LEU A 144 -22.35 -11.85 -37.76
C LEU A 144 -23.84 -11.77 -38.14
N GLU A 145 -24.15 -10.84 -39.04
CA GLU A 145 -25.35 -10.85 -39.87
C GLU A 145 -24.93 -11.19 -41.31
N GLU A 146 -24.20 -12.29 -41.47
CA GLU A 146 -23.99 -12.97 -42.74
C GLU A 146 -24.04 -14.46 -42.42
N LEU A 147 -25.05 -15.15 -43.00
CA LEU A 147 -25.40 -16.59 -42.90
C LEU A 147 -26.83 -16.91 -42.35
N SER A 148 -27.79 -16.00 -42.50
CA SER A 148 -29.23 -16.37 -42.49
C SER A 148 -29.92 -16.21 -43.87
N GLY A 149 -29.16 -15.89 -44.91
CA GLY A 149 -29.65 -15.69 -46.28
C GLY A 149 -29.44 -16.88 -47.21
N ILE A 150 -30.00 -18.06 -46.91
CA ILE A 150 -30.26 -19.09 -47.95
C ILE A 150 -31.65 -19.67 -47.70
N ASN A 151 -32.66 -18.90 -48.10
CA ASN A 151 -34.03 -19.39 -48.25
C ASN A 151 -34.49 -18.99 -49.66
N LYS A 152 -33.92 -19.65 -50.68
CA LYS A 152 -34.35 -19.63 -52.09
C LYS A 152 -33.52 -20.63 -52.89
N ILE A 153 -33.99 -21.87 -52.95
CA ILE A 153 -33.78 -22.70 -54.14
C ILE A 153 -35.16 -23.21 -54.56
N SER A 154 -35.76 -22.43 -55.45
CA SER A 154 -36.78 -22.91 -56.37
C SER A 154 -36.08 -23.66 -57.51
N GLN A 155 -36.51 -24.90 -57.72
CA GLN A 155 -36.79 -25.52 -59.02
C GLN A 155 -35.65 -25.94 -59.99
N LEU A 156 -35.80 -27.22 -60.40
CA LEU A 156 -35.51 -27.89 -61.70
C LEU A 156 -34.12 -28.52 -61.90
N PRO A 157 -33.97 -29.63 -62.68
CA PRO A 157 -34.90 -30.17 -63.69
C PRO A 157 -35.29 -31.67 -63.55
N ASN A 158 -36.42 -32.02 -64.17
CA ASN A 158 -36.81 -33.40 -64.49
C ASN A 158 -35.85 -34.01 -65.51
N HIS A 159 -35.34 -35.22 -65.26
CA HIS A 159 -35.15 -36.21 -66.32
C HIS A 159 -35.60 -37.58 -65.82
N VAL A 160 -36.51 -38.18 -66.60
CA VAL A 160 -37.05 -39.53 -66.44
C VAL A 160 -35.98 -40.53 -66.86
N GLU A 161 -35.76 -41.56 -66.04
CA GLU A 161 -35.46 -42.93 -66.49
C GLU A 161 -36.21 -43.92 -65.57
N ASP A 162 -36.61 -45.03 -66.18
CA ASP A 162 -37.78 -45.86 -65.89
C ASP A 162 -37.53 -47.02 -64.89
N ILE A 163 -38.56 -47.29 -64.06
CA ILE A 163 -38.97 -48.61 -63.46
C ILE A 163 -38.09 -49.16 -62.30
N PRO A 164 -38.62 -49.85 -61.25
CA PRO A 164 -39.99 -50.32 -61.02
C PRO A 164 -40.71 -49.69 -59.83
N ASN A 165 -42.03 -49.72 -59.95
CA ASN A 165 -43.01 -49.15 -59.06
C ASN A 165 -43.16 -50.01 -57.80
N ASP A 166 -42.32 -49.78 -56.78
CA ASP A 166 -42.61 -50.27 -55.43
C ASP A 166 -43.18 -49.10 -54.59
N MET A 167 -44.51 -49.05 -54.51
CA MET A 167 -45.25 -48.08 -53.68
C MET A 167 -44.80 -48.11 -52.21
N GLU A 168 -44.19 -49.21 -51.80
CA GLU A 168 -43.68 -49.42 -50.45
C GLU A 168 -42.38 -48.63 -50.21
N GLU A 169 -41.44 -48.59 -51.15
CA GLU A 169 -40.18 -47.83 -51.00
C GLU A 169 -40.44 -46.31 -50.93
N LYS A 170 -41.37 -45.78 -51.74
CA LYS A 170 -41.76 -44.35 -51.65
C LYS A 170 -42.48 -44.02 -50.35
N LYS A 171 -43.27 -44.94 -49.79
CA LYS A 171 -43.88 -44.79 -48.46
C LYS A 171 -42.81 -44.83 -47.37
N GLN A 172 -41.86 -45.75 -47.46
CA GLN A 172 -40.74 -45.86 -46.54
C GLN A 172 -39.85 -44.60 -46.58
N LEU A 173 -39.56 -44.06 -47.77
CA LEU A 173 -38.80 -42.81 -47.90
C LEU A 173 -39.52 -41.61 -47.30
N ARG A 174 -40.85 -41.51 -47.49
CA ARG A 174 -41.67 -40.44 -46.87
C ARG A 174 -41.74 -40.60 -45.36
N GLN A 175 -41.87 -41.83 -44.86
CA GLN A 175 -41.87 -42.13 -43.44
C GLN A 175 -40.52 -41.76 -42.81
N LEU A 176 -39.42 -42.16 -43.44
CA LEU A 176 -38.06 -41.81 -43.02
C LEU A 176 -37.83 -40.29 -43.05
N THR A 177 -38.36 -39.57 -44.04
CA THR A 177 -38.28 -38.10 -44.11
C THR A 177 -39.05 -37.45 -42.96
N LEU A 178 -40.24 -37.95 -42.63
CA LEU A 178 -41.03 -37.46 -41.50
C LEU A 178 -40.36 -37.77 -40.15
N ASP A 179 -39.78 -38.95 -40.02
CA ASP A 179 -39.06 -39.35 -38.80
C ASP A 179 -37.77 -38.54 -38.63
N LEU A 180 -37.02 -38.28 -39.71
CA LEU A 180 -35.88 -37.36 -39.71
C LEU A 180 -36.29 -35.90 -39.42
N GLN A 181 -37.47 -35.45 -39.87
CA GLN A 181 -37.99 -34.13 -39.53
C GLN A 181 -38.35 -34.03 -38.05
N ARG A 182 -39.01 -35.05 -37.49
CA ARG A 182 -39.31 -35.15 -36.06
C ARG A 182 -38.03 -35.19 -35.23
N GLU A 183 -37.05 -35.98 -35.66
CA GLU A 183 -35.75 -36.08 -34.99
C GLU A 183 -34.99 -34.75 -35.02
N ASN A 184 -34.93 -34.08 -36.17
CA ASN A 184 -34.35 -32.74 -36.27
C ASN A 184 -35.07 -31.71 -35.41
N GLU A 185 -36.40 -31.80 -35.29
CA GLU A 185 -37.18 -30.92 -34.42
C GLU A 185 -36.93 -31.23 -32.93
N THR A 186 -36.79 -32.50 -32.55
CA THR A 186 -36.37 -32.87 -31.19
C THR A 186 -34.97 -32.39 -30.86
N LEU A 187 -34.00 -32.53 -31.78
CA LEU A 187 -32.63 -32.04 -31.60
C LEU A 187 -32.58 -30.51 -31.51
N ARG A 188 -33.37 -29.78 -32.31
CA ARG A 188 -33.49 -28.33 -32.19
C ARG A 188 -34.04 -27.92 -30.83
N ASN A 189 -35.10 -28.58 -30.37
CA ASN A 189 -35.66 -28.34 -29.05
C ASN A 189 -34.66 -28.66 -27.92
N GLU A 190 -33.84 -29.69 -28.07
CA GLU A 190 -32.80 -30.06 -27.10
C GLU A 190 -31.65 -29.04 -27.09
N VAL A 191 -31.22 -28.57 -28.26
CA VAL A 191 -30.23 -27.49 -28.39
C VAL A 191 -30.76 -26.19 -27.79
N ASP A 192 -32.03 -25.84 -28.03
CA ASP A 192 -32.63 -24.64 -27.49
C ASP A 192 -32.82 -24.72 -25.97
N ARG A 193 -33.17 -25.90 -25.43
CA ARG A 193 -33.17 -26.16 -23.98
C ARG A 193 -31.77 -26.05 -23.38
N SER A 194 -30.75 -26.63 -24.03
CA SER A 194 -29.35 -26.53 -23.59
C SER A 194 -28.85 -25.07 -23.61
N LYS A 195 -29.16 -24.32 -24.67
CA LYS A 195 -28.86 -22.88 -24.76
C LYS A 195 -29.63 -22.04 -23.75
N ALA A 196 -30.87 -22.41 -23.39
CA ALA A 196 -31.62 -21.77 -22.33
C ALA A 196 -30.94 -22.04 -20.97
N SER A 197 -30.64 -23.30 -20.66
CA SER A 197 -29.92 -23.70 -19.44
C SER A 197 -28.59 -22.96 -19.30
N MET A 198 -27.73 -22.94 -20.33
CA MET A 198 -26.45 -22.22 -20.26
C MET A 198 -26.62 -20.71 -20.07
N ARG A 199 -27.71 -20.11 -20.60
CA ARG A 199 -28.00 -18.68 -20.38
C ARG A 199 -28.44 -18.43 -18.95
N ASP A 200 -29.23 -19.32 -18.37
CA ASP A 200 -29.67 -19.25 -16.99
C ASP A 200 -28.50 -19.46 -16.02
N ASP A 201 -27.65 -20.48 -16.24
CA ASP A 201 -26.42 -20.71 -15.48
C ASP A 201 -25.47 -19.50 -15.54
N ARG A 202 -25.29 -18.92 -16.73
CA ARG A 202 -24.48 -17.71 -16.92
C ARG A 202 -25.10 -16.50 -16.20
N ARG A 203 -26.42 -16.36 -16.21
CA ARG A 203 -27.13 -15.28 -15.52
C ARG A 203 -27.01 -15.44 -13.99
N GLU A 204 -27.10 -16.67 -13.49
CA GLU A 204 -26.95 -16.98 -12.08
C GLU A 204 -25.52 -16.69 -11.60
N ASN A 205 -24.50 -17.14 -12.33
CA ASN A 205 -23.10 -16.82 -12.04
C ASN A 205 -22.83 -15.29 -12.04
N LEU A 206 -23.34 -14.56 -13.04
CA LEU A 206 -23.22 -13.09 -13.06
C LEU A 206 -23.95 -12.43 -11.88
N SER A 207 -25.12 -12.95 -11.49
CA SER A 207 -25.87 -12.48 -10.32
C SER A 207 -25.08 -12.68 -9.03
N GLU A 208 -24.44 -13.84 -8.88
CA GLU A 208 -23.59 -14.17 -7.73
C GLU A 208 -22.33 -13.30 -7.68
N GLN A 209 -21.67 -13.05 -8.81
CA GLN A 209 -20.56 -12.10 -8.91
C GLN A 209 -20.98 -10.67 -8.53
N ILE A 210 -22.14 -10.20 -9.00
CA ILE A 210 -22.67 -8.89 -8.62
C ILE A 210 -22.95 -8.83 -7.12
N LYS A 211 -23.48 -9.90 -6.53
CA LYS A 211 -23.73 -9.98 -5.08
C LYS A 211 -22.42 -9.94 -4.29
N ASN A 212 -21.38 -10.65 -4.74
CA ASN A 212 -20.07 -10.64 -4.12
C ASN A 212 -19.41 -9.26 -4.21
N LEU A 213 -19.41 -8.64 -5.39
CA LEU A 213 -18.88 -7.28 -5.58
C LEU A 213 -19.63 -6.24 -4.74
N LYS A 214 -20.96 -6.37 -4.59
CA LYS A 214 -21.74 -5.51 -3.67
C LYS A 214 -21.31 -5.71 -2.22
N SER A 215 -21.07 -6.94 -1.79
CA SER A 215 -20.60 -7.22 -0.43
C SER A 215 -19.19 -6.69 -0.17
N GLU A 216 -18.28 -6.79 -1.15
CA GLU A 216 -16.94 -6.22 -1.06
C GLU A 216 -16.98 -4.70 -1.04
N LYS A 217 -17.82 -4.07 -1.87
CA LYS A 217 -18.02 -2.62 -1.86
C LYS A 217 -18.46 -2.12 -0.48
N ILE A 218 -19.41 -2.81 0.16
CA ILE A 218 -19.87 -2.47 1.52
C ILE A 218 -18.71 -2.55 2.51
N LYS A 219 -17.90 -3.62 2.47
CA LYS A 219 -16.72 -3.74 3.34
C LYS A 219 -15.72 -2.61 3.11
N ILE A 220 -15.45 -2.25 1.85
CA ILE A 220 -14.56 -1.15 1.51
C ILE A 220 -15.12 0.18 2.04
N ASP A 221 -16.41 0.45 1.84
CA ASP A 221 -17.07 1.66 2.33
C ASP A 221 -17.03 1.76 3.87
N GLU A 222 -17.19 0.63 4.58
CA GLU A 222 -17.02 0.55 6.04
C GLU A 222 -15.59 0.84 6.47
N THR A 223 -14.59 0.25 5.81
CA THR A 223 -13.17 0.53 6.13
C THR A 223 -12.79 1.99 5.85
N LEU A 224 -13.29 2.58 4.77
CA LEU A 224 -13.09 4.01 4.47
C LEU A 224 -13.76 4.91 5.49
N LYS A 225 -14.94 4.52 5.99
CA LYS A 225 -15.63 5.24 7.06
C LYS A 225 -14.82 5.21 8.36
N LEU A 226 -14.35 4.04 8.79
CA LEU A 226 -13.49 3.90 9.96
C LEU A 226 -12.19 4.71 9.82
N SER A 227 -11.54 4.66 8.66
CA SER A 227 -10.33 5.45 8.40
C SER A 227 -10.59 6.96 8.45
N ARG A 228 -11.76 7.44 7.99
CA ARG A 228 -12.17 8.84 8.12
C ARG A 228 -12.41 9.24 9.58
N GLU A 229 -13.07 8.39 10.37
CA GLU A 229 -13.30 8.61 11.80
C GLU A 229 -12.00 8.60 12.62
N GLU A 230 -11.05 7.74 12.26
CA GLU A 230 -9.70 7.75 12.84
C GLU A 230 -8.95 9.04 12.48
N LYS A 231 -9.01 9.46 11.22
CA LYS A 231 -8.39 10.70 10.75
C LYS A 231 -8.96 11.93 11.46
N THR A 232 -10.28 11.99 11.69
CA THR A 232 -10.89 13.10 12.45
C THR A 232 -10.49 13.04 13.92
N SER A 233 -10.43 11.87 14.55
CA SER A 233 -9.94 11.70 15.93
C SER A 233 -8.48 12.15 16.08
N LEU A 234 -7.59 11.73 15.19
CA LEU A 234 -6.19 12.16 15.17
C LEU A 234 -6.07 13.67 14.93
N SER A 235 -6.92 14.25 14.08
CA SER A 235 -6.95 15.70 13.86
C SER A 235 -7.35 16.47 15.13
N ILE A 236 -8.34 15.98 15.88
CA ILE A 236 -8.75 16.58 17.16
C ILE A 236 -7.63 16.46 18.19
N GLN A 237 -7.00 15.30 18.30
CA GLN A 237 -5.87 15.07 19.20
C GLN A 237 -4.69 16.00 18.87
N ASN A 238 -4.34 16.15 17.59
CA ASN A 238 -3.29 17.05 17.14
C ASN A 238 -3.61 18.51 17.46
N GLN A 239 -4.87 18.97 17.29
CA GLN A 239 -5.28 20.30 17.74
C GLN A 239 -5.15 20.46 19.26
N GLY A 240 -5.50 19.42 20.04
CA GLY A 240 -5.33 19.42 21.50
C GLY A 240 -3.86 19.53 21.93
N LEU A 241 -2.97 18.79 21.27
CA LEU A 241 -1.52 18.88 21.48
C LEU A 241 -0.98 20.25 21.09
N GLN A 242 -1.43 20.81 19.96
CA GLN A 242 -1.02 22.14 19.50
C GLN A 242 -1.37 23.22 20.52
N LYS A 243 -2.60 23.23 21.04
CA LYS A 243 -3.01 24.16 22.11
C LYS A 243 -2.17 24.00 23.39
N LYS A 244 -1.77 22.76 23.70
CA LYS A 244 -0.94 22.49 24.88
C LYS A 244 0.50 22.95 24.70
N ILE A 245 1.06 22.83 23.49
CA ILE A 245 2.35 23.41 23.13
C ILE A 245 2.30 24.93 23.25
N GLU A 246 1.27 25.57 22.71
CA GLU A 246 1.09 27.03 22.82
C GLU A 246 1.01 27.48 24.29
N SER A 247 0.26 26.76 25.13
CA SER A 247 0.21 27.01 26.59
C SER A 247 1.58 26.89 27.25
N LEU A 248 2.34 25.82 26.96
CA LEU A 248 3.69 25.63 27.50
C LEU A 248 4.67 26.71 27.03
N GLU A 249 4.57 27.15 25.77
CA GLU A 249 5.38 28.25 25.25
C GLU A 249 5.06 29.58 25.95
N THR A 250 3.79 29.83 26.29
CA THR A 250 3.42 31.02 27.09
C THR A 250 3.95 30.96 28.52
N GLU A 251 3.88 29.79 29.17
CA GLU A 251 4.46 29.56 30.50
C GLU A 251 5.99 29.71 30.50
N LEU A 252 6.67 29.21 29.46
CA LEU A 252 8.12 29.39 29.28
C LEU A 252 8.51 30.87 29.09
N LYS A 253 7.71 31.63 28.34
CA LYS A 253 7.93 33.08 28.21
C LYS A 253 7.71 33.81 29.54
N GLN A 254 6.71 33.40 30.31
CA GLN A 254 6.42 33.99 31.62
C GLN A 254 7.55 33.72 32.62
N THR A 255 8.07 32.50 32.67
CA THR A 255 9.22 32.15 33.52
C THR A 255 10.49 32.90 33.11
N ALA A 256 10.73 33.07 31.80
CA ALA A 256 11.84 33.89 31.31
C ALA A 256 11.71 35.37 31.69
N LEU A 257 10.49 35.92 31.69
CA LEU A 257 10.22 37.30 32.14
C LEU A 257 10.48 37.44 33.65
N LEU A 258 9.96 36.52 34.48
CA LEU A 258 10.19 36.52 35.92
C LEU A 258 11.68 36.38 36.28
N ALA A 259 12.42 35.54 35.57
CA ALA A 259 13.87 35.42 35.73
C ALA A 259 14.61 36.72 35.35
N GLY A 260 14.14 37.40 34.29
CA GLY A 260 14.67 38.72 33.90
C GLY A 260 14.37 39.81 34.92
N GLU A 261 13.18 39.81 35.51
CA GLU A 261 12.77 40.74 36.58
C GLU A 261 13.53 40.48 37.88
N SER A 262 13.70 39.22 38.27
CA SER A 262 14.53 38.81 39.41
C SER A 262 15.97 39.29 39.26
N LYS A 263 16.57 39.14 38.06
CA LYS A 263 17.92 39.65 37.80
C LYS A 263 17.99 41.18 37.91
N LYS A 264 17.02 41.91 37.35
CA LYS A 264 16.97 43.37 37.47
C LYS A 264 16.82 43.82 38.92
N CYS A 265 16.01 43.11 39.70
CA CYS A 265 15.84 43.36 41.13
C CYS A 265 17.17 43.16 41.88
N ALA A 266 17.90 42.09 41.58
CA ALA A 266 19.23 41.85 42.14
C ALA A 266 20.25 42.93 41.75
N ASP A 267 20.28 43.35 40.48
CA ASP A 267 21.16 44.42 40.02
C ASP A 267 20.84 45.75 40.75
N SER A 268 19.56 46.14 40.83
CA SER A 268 19.11 47.32 41.59
C SER A 268 19.45 47.22 43.09
N GLN A 269 19.37 46.02 43.68
CA GLN A 269 19.74 45.79 45.07
C GLN A 269 21.24 46.07 45.29
N THR A 270 22.11 45.60 44.39
CA THR A 270 23.55 45.86 44.49
C THR A 270 23.90 47.34 44.33
N GLU A 271 23.20 48.06 43.45
CA GLU A 271 23.37 49.52 43.31
C GLU A 271 22.94 50.27 44.58
N MET A 272 21.84 49.86 45.20
CA MET A 272 21.38 50.46 46.46
C MET A 272 22.28 50.13 47.65
N GLU A 273 22.82 48.91 47.74
CA GLU A 273 23.80 48.53 48.77
C GLU A 273 25.08 49.38 48.65
N LYS A 274 25.53 49.63 47.42
CA LYS A 274 26.67 50.50 47.16
C LYS A 274 26.37 51.96 47.55
N GLY A 275 25.21 52.50 47.17
CA GLY A 275 24.78 53.84 47.56
C GLY A 275 24.63 54.00 49.08
N HIS A 276 24.09 52.99 49.76
CA HIS A 276 24.01 52.97 51.23
C HIS A 276 25.43 52.97 51.86
N SER A 277 26.38 52.23 51.30
CA SER A 277 27.77 52.23 51.79
C SER A 277 28.43 53.60 51.61
N GLU A 278 28.26 54.25 50.45
CA GLU A 278 28.83 55.57 50.17
C GLU A 278 28.24 56.66 51.08
N THR A 279 26.92 56.66 51.27
CA THR A 279 26.25 57.61 52.17
C THR A 279 26.60 57.38 53.65
N GLU A 280 26.82 56.14 54.07
CA GLU A 280 27.29 55.82 55.43
C GLU A 280 28.72 56.33 55.68
N GLU A 281 29.62 56.19 54.70
CA GLU A 281 30.97 56.75 54.78
C GLU A 281 30.94 58.28 54.89
N GLU A 282 30.10 58.96 54.10
CA GLU A 282 29.91 60.42 54.21
C GLU A 282 29.34 60.82 55.57
N ARG A 283 28.37 60.07 56.09
CA ARG A 283 27.80 60.28 57.42
C ARG A 283 28.89 60.21 58.50
N GLN A 284 29.79 59.23 58.40
CA GLN A 284 30.92 59.08 59.31
C GLN A 284 31.88 60.27 59.22
N ARG A 285 32.21 60.74 58.00
CA ARG A 285 33.05 61.94 57.81
C ARG A 285 32.44 63.19 58.44
N TYR A 286 31.14 63.40 58.29
CA TYR A 286 30.44 64.51 58.93
C TYR A 286 30.45 64.39 60.46
N ALA A 287 30.29 63.18 61.01
CA ALA A 287 30.36 62.94 62.45
C ALA A 287 31.75 63.27 63.01
N ASP A 288 32.82 62.83 62.35
CA ASP A 288 34.20 63.11 62.73
C ASP A 288 34.51 64.62 62.65
N MET A 289 34.03 65.29 61.60
CA MET A 289 34.16 66.75 61.42
C MET A 289 33.46 67.54 62.55
N ILE A 290 32.23 67.15 62.90
CA ILE A 290 31.49 67.76 64.01
C ILE A 290 32.25 67.60 65.32
N GLN A 291 32.84 66.43 65.57
CA GLN A 291 33.63 66.18 66.78
C GLN A 291 34.90 67.04 66.82
N ASN A 292 35.59 67.21 65.69
CA ASN A 292 36.74 68.11 65.59
C ASN A 292 36.36 69.58 65.84
N LEU A 293 35.30 70.08 65.21
CA LEU A 293 34.80 71.44 65.41
C LEU A 293 34.35 71.69 66.86
N GLN A 294 33.76 70.70 67.53
CA GLN A 294 33.43 70.79 68.96
C GLN A 294 34.67 70.94 69.83
N ASN A 295 35.73 70.18 69.53
CA ASN A 295 37.00 70.27 70.25
C ASN A 295 37.68 71.63 70.04
N GLU A 296 37.70 72.14 68.80
CA GLU A 296 38.25 73.47 68.48
C GLU A 296 37.46 74.59 69.12
N PHE A 297 36.13 74.51 69.09
CA PHE A 297 35.25 75.45 69.79
C PHE A 297 35.51 75.46 71.30
N GLY A 298 35.73 74.28 71.89
CA GLY A 298 36.12 74.14 73.30
C GLY A 298 37.42 74.85 73.63
N ARG A 299 38.46 74.69 72.80
CA ARG A 299 39.76 75.37 72.94
C ARG A 299 39.64 76.88 72.78
N SER A 300 39.00 77.33 71.71
CA SER A 300 38.80 78.76 71.41
C SER A 300 38.02 79.47 72.53
N LYS A 301 36.99 78.81 73.09
CA LYS A 301 36.25 79.31 74.26
C LYS A 301 37.15 79.49 75.50
N GLN A 302 38.06 78.55 75.74
CA GLN A 302 39.03 78.64 76.84
C GLN A 302 40.01 79.81 76.66
N ASP A 303 40.48 80.03 75.43
CA ASP A 303 41.38 81.15 75.09
C ASP A 303 40.70 82.51 75.27
N VAL A 304 39.44 82.65 74.84
CA VAL A 304 38.64 83.86 75.08
C VAL A 304 38.50 84.13 76.59
N SER A 305 38.22 83.10 77.39
CA SER A 305 38.15 83.23 78.85
C SER A 305 39.47 83.67 79.46
N ARG A 306 40.60 83.11 79.01
CA ARG A 306 41.94 83.48 79.49
C ARG A 306 42.29 84.92 79.15
N LEU A 307 42.16 85.32 77.88
CA LEU A 307 42.48 86.67 77.44
C LEU A 307 41.55 87.72 78.04
N ASN A 308 40.29 87.40 78.33
CA ASN A 308 39.41 88.31 79.06
C ASN A 308 39.89 88.53 80.52
N ALA A 309 40.40 87.48 81.18
CA ALA A 309 40.99 87.63 82.51
C ALA A 309 42.26 88.49 82.46
N ASP A 310 43.13 88.26 81.49
CA ASP A 310 44.35 89.06 81.29
C ASP A 310 44.01 90.53 80.95
N LYS A 311 43.00 90.76 80.10
CA LYS A 311 42.47 92.09 79.78
C LYS A 311 41.95 92.80 81.03
N GLN A 312 41.17 92.12 81.87
CA GLN A 312 40.67 92.70 83.12
C GLN A 312 41.80 93.06 84.07
N PHE A 313 42.80 92.17 84.22
CA PHE A 313 43.99 92.44 85.02
C PHE A 313 44.72 93.70 84.55
N LEU A 314 44.97 93.83 83.24
CA LEU A 314 45.62 95.01 82.66
C LEU A 314 44.81 96.29 82.89
N VAL A 315 43.48 96.25 82.75
CA VAL A 315 42.60 97.41 83.03
C VAL A 315 42.75 97.86 84.47
N THR A 316 42.76 96.93 85.43
CA THR A 316 42.96 97.26 86.85
C THR A 316 44.34 97.86 87.11
N GLN A 317 45.40 97.30 86.48
CA GLN A 317 46.76 97.82 86.63
C GLN A 317 46.92 99.22 86.03
N ILE A 318 46.43 99.44 84.80
CA ILE A 318 46.43 100.76 84.15
C ILE A 318 45.69 101.77 85.02
N GLY A 319 44.49 101.45 85.52
CA GLY A 319 43.72 102.35 86.39
C GLY A 319 44.46 102.69 87.69
N SER A 320 45.18 101.73 88.29
CA SER A 320 45.99 101.96 89.48
C SER A 320 47.20 102.87 89.22
N LEU A 321 47.87 102.71 88.07
CA LEU A 321 49.00 103.53 87.66
C LEU A 321 48.55 104.93 87.27
N GLU A 322 47.43 105.07 86.57
CA GLU A 322 46.82 106.37 86.25
C GLU A 322 46.42 107.14 87.51
N ALA A 323 45.89 106.46 88.53
CA ALA A 323 45.60 107.08 89.82
C ALA A 323 46.89 107.55 90.55
N LYS A 324 47.96 106.73 90.53
CA LYS A 324 49.28 107.11 91.09
C LYS A 324 49.91 108.29 90.34
N ILE A 325 49.87 108.28 89.00
CA ILE A 325 50.34 109.36 88.14
C ILE A 325 49.59 110.66 88.47
N LYS A 326 48.26 110.60 88.60
CA LYS A 326 47.44 111.77 88.96
C LYS A 326 47.76 112.33 90.35
N ASN A 327 48.01 111.46 91.33
CA ASN A 327 48.43 111.87 92.66
C ASN A 327 49.83 112.53 92.62
N LEU A 328 50.78 111.94 91.91
CA LEU A 328 52.12 112.53 91.72
C LEU A 328 52.07 113.86 90.96
N GLU A 329 51.16 114.04 90.00
CA GLU A 329 50.92 115.34 89.33
C GLU A 329 50.48 116.42 90.33
N SER A 330 49.67 116.05 91.32
CA SER A 330 49.25 116.98 92.38
C SER A 330 50.36 117.29 93.39
N GLU A 331 51.27 116.34 93.66
CA GLU A 331 52.43 116.51 94.54
C GLU A 331 53.59 117.26 93.84
N ARG A 332 53.74 117.10 92.53
CA ARG A 332 54.69 117.82 91.67
C ARG A 332 54.52 119.34 91.73
N ALA A 333 53.33 119.83 92.07
CA ALA A 333 53.08 121.25 92.31
C ALA A 333 53.82 121.81 93.56
N HIS A 334 54.30 120.93 94.47
CA HIS A 334 54.93 121.30 95.74
C HIS A 334 56.43 120.91 95.84
N ASN A 335 56.92 119.96 95.04
CA ASN A 335 58.34 119.56 94.97
C ASN A 335 58.69 119.08 93.55
N PRO A 336 59.50 119.78 92.74
CA PRO A 336 59.64 119.49 91.31
C PRO A 336 60.82 118.59 90.88
N GLN A 337 61.86 118.41 91.71
CA GLN A 337 63.12 117.78 91.25
C GLN A 337 63.23 116.26 91.45
N VAL A 338 62.65 115.70 92.53
CA VAL A 338 62.69 114.24 92.80
C VAL A 338 61.54 113.50 92.10
N THR A 339 60.45 114.22 91.87
CA THR A 339 59.14 113.72 91.40
C THR A 339 59.09 113.51 89.89
N ASP A 340 59.98 114.16 89.11
CA ASP A 340 60.00 114.09 87.65
C ASP A 340 60.51 112.74 87.13
N GLN A 341 61.48 112.11 87.80
CA GLN A 341 62.04 110.82 87.37
C GLN A 341 61.09 109.66 87.68
N GLU A 342 60.46 109.66 88.85
CA GLU A 342 59.43 108.69 89.23
C GLU A 342 58.18 108.83 88.36
N TYR A 343 57.77 110.06 88.04
CA TYR A 343 56.68 110.34 87.12
C TYR A 343 56.94 109.78 85.71
N GLN A 344 58.12 110.01 85.14
CA GLN A 344 58.42 109.46 83.80
C GLN A 344 58.51 107.94 83.79
N THR A 345 59.02 107.33 84.87
CA THR A 345 59.10 105.87 84.98
C THR A 345 57.71 105.24 85.03
N LEU A 346 56.82 105.75 85.89
CA LEU A 346 55.42 105.29 85.97
C LEU A 346 54.64 105.55 84.68
N ARG A 347 54.94 106.64 83.98
CA ARG A 347 54.32 106.95 82.69
C ARG A 347 54.72 105.96 81.60
N VAL A 348 56.01 105.63 81.51
CA VAL A 348 56.50 104.60 80.57
C VAL A 348 55.89 103.23 80.90
N GLU A 349 55.81 102.88 82.18
CA GLU A 349 55.19 101.63 82.62
C GLU A 349 53.68 101.58 82.29
N ALA A 350 52.94 102.67 82.51
CA ALA A 350 51.53 102.77 82.12
C ALA A 350 51.33 102.64 80.61
N GLU A 351 52.21 103.24 79.80
CA GLU A 351 52.18 103.14 78.34
C GLU A 351 52.48 101.71 77.86
N GLN A 352 53.43 101.01 78.50
CA GLN A 352 53.71 99.60 78.24
C GLN A 352 52.50 98.70 78.54
N TYR A 353 51.79 98.95 79.66
CA TYR A 353 50.55 98.22 79.95
C TYR A 353 49.43 98.55 78.97
N LYS A 354 49.31 99.80 78.49
CA LYS A 354 48.37 100.18 77.44
C LYS A 354 48.65 99.48 76.11
N GLN A 355 49.92 99.36 75.71
CA GLN A 355 50.28 98.59 74.51
C GLN A 355 49.95 97.11 74.66
N LYS A 356 50.27 96.48 75.80
CA LYS A 356 49.85 95.10 76.09
C LYS A 356 48.34 94.93 76.06
N TYR A 357 47.59 95.89 76.58
CA TYR A 357 46.12 95.87 76.54
C TYR A 357 45.59 95.91 75.11
N LEU A 358 46.16 96.75 74.24
CA LEU A 358 45.79 96.82 72.83
C LEU A 358 46.10 95.51 72.10
N GLN A 359 47.27 94.91 72.35
CA GLN A 359 47.64 93.60 71.80
C GLN A 359 46.62 92.51 72.20
N ILE A 360 46.30 92.41 73.49
CA ILE A 360 45.30 91.45 73.98
C ILE A 360 43.89 91.74 73.42
N ALA A 361 43.54 93.02 73.23
CA ALA A 361 42.26 93.40 72.65
C ALA A 361 42.14 93.02 71.16
N ASP A 362 43.24 93.09 70.41
CA ASP A 362 43.30 92.65 69.02
C ASP A 362 43.30 91.12 68.90
N GLU A 363 44.04 90.42 69.75
CA GLU A 363 44.01 88.95 69.87
C GLU A 363 42.60 88.43 70.23
N LEU A 364 41.94 89.06 71.21
CA LEU A 364 40.54 88.73 71.57
C LEU A 364 39.59 88.90 70.38
N ARG A 365 39.78 89.95 69.59
CA ARG A 365 38.94 90.21 68.41
C ARG A 365 39.17 89.16 67.33
N ALA A 366 40.42 88.77 67.09
CA ALA A 366 40.79 87.70 66.16
C ALA A 366 40.14 86.37 66.58
N ILE A 367 40.33 85.95 67.83
CA ILE A 367 39.76 84.70 68.35
C ILE A 367 38.23 84.74 68.37
N GLN A 368 37.61 85.89 68.66
CA GLN A 368 36.15 86.03 68.56
C GLN A 368 35.62 85.86 67.14
N ASN A 369 36.36 86.33 66.13
CA ASN A 369 36.02 86.13 64.73
C ASN A 369 36.19 84.65 64.32
N GLU A 370 37.29 84.01 64.71
CA GLU A 370 37.50 82.57 64.53
C GLU A 370 36.40 81.75 65.22
N THR A 371 36.01 82.11 66.45
CA THR A 371 34.92 81.44 67.18
C THR A 371 33.57 81.54 66.44
N LYS A 372 33.31 82.66 65.77
CA LYS A 372 32.09 82.84 64.96
C LYS A 372 32.16 81.97 63.70
N GLN A 373 33.33 81.90 63.07
CA GLN A 373 33.56 81.05 61.90
C GLN A 373 33.38 79.56 62.24
N ILE A 374 34.03 79.07 63.30
CA ILE A 374 33.87 77.69 63.78
C ILE A 374 32.39 77.37 64.07
N ARG A 375 31.65 78.33 64.64
CA ARG A 375 30.19 78.17 64.88
C ARG A 375 29.37 78.05 63.59
N SER A 376 29.68 78.84 62.57
CA SER A 376 29.00 78.71 61.27
C SER A 376 29.32 77.40 60.58
N GLU A 377 30.60 76.98 60.61
CA GLU A 377 31.05 75.71 60.03
C GLU A 377 30.42 74.51 60.76
N TYR A 378 30.31 74.57 62.09
CA TYR A 378 29.61 73.57 62.89
C TYR A 378 28.13 73.46 62.50
N ALA A 379 27.43 74.58 62.39
CA ALA A 379 26.01 74.59 62.00
C ALA A 379 25.80 74.04 60.58
N GLN A 380 26.68 74.38 59.65
CA GLN A 380 26.63 73.88 58.27
C GLN A 380 26.91 72.37 58.21
N THR A 381 27.92 71.89 58.93
CA THR A 381 28.27 70.46 59.01
C THR A 381 27.17 69.65 59.69
N GLN A 382 26.55 70.20 60.74
CA GLN A 382 25.41 69.57 61.42
C GLN A 382 24.18 69.44 60.52
N LYS A 383 23.94 70.45 59.67
CA LYS A 383 22.89 70.37 58.65
C LYS A 383 23.21 69.28 57.62
N GLY A 384 24.43 69.24 57.09
CA GLY A 384 24.87 68.19 56.15
C GLY A 384 24.74 66.78 56.73
N LEU A 385 25.10 66.58 58.00
CA LEU A 385 24.90 65.31 58.70
C LEU A 385 23.41 64.91 58.76
N SER A 386 22.51 65.85 59.03
CA SER A 386 21.07 65.56 59.11
C SER A 386 20.47 65.20 57.75
N GLU A 387 20.94 65.84 56.68
CA GLU A 387 20.51 65.55 55.30
C GLU A 387 21.01 64.16 54.88
N SER A 388 22.30 63.87 55.08
CA SER A 388 22.89 62.54 54.83
C SER A 388 22.19 61.43 55.65
N ARG A 389 21.74 61.73 56.87
CA ARG A 389 20.98 60.76 57.69
C ARG A 389 19.64 60.37 57.07
N LEU A 390 18.87 61.36 56.61
CA LEU A 390 17.59 61.12 55.96
C LEU A 390 17.76 60.34 54.65
N GLU A 391 18.78 60.69 53.86
CA GLU A 391 19.08 59.99 52.62
C GLU A 391 19.40 58.51 52.85
N THR A 392 20.19 58.19 53.88
CA THR A 392 20.50 56.78 54.14
C THR A 392 19.29 56.01 54.69
N GLU A 393 18.44 56.63 55.51
CA GLU A 393 17.20 55.99 55.98
C GLU A 393 16.27 55.65 54.81
N GLU A 394 16.17 56.54 53.81
CA GLU A 394 15.40 56.27 52.59
C GLU A 394 16.05 55.17 51.73
N LEU A 395 17.37 55.19 51.54
CA LEU A 395 18.09 54.11 50.84
C LEU A 395 17.89 52.76 51.53
N LYS A 396 17.94 52.73 52.87
CA LYS A 396 17.69 51.52 53.65
C LYS A 396 16.25 51.02 53.46
N ARG A 397 15.26 51.91 53.49
CA ARG A 397 13.85 51.57 53.24
C ARG A 397 13.66 50.97 51.84
N MET A 398 14.27 51.58 50.82
CA MET A 398 14.21 51.07 49.45
C MET A 398 14.91 49.71 49.33
N LEU A 399 16.06 49.53 49.99
CA LEU A 399 16.79 48.26 50.02
C LEU A 399 15.96 47.13 50.65
N GLU A 400 15.35 47.38 51.80
CA GLU A 400 14.45 46.42 52.47
C GLU A 400 13.27 46.04 51.57
N GLN A 401 12.70 47.00 50.85
CA GLN A 401 11.62 46.75 49.89
C GLN A 401 12.10 45.89 48.71
N ALA A 402 13.26 46.20 48.12
CA ALA A 402 13.82 45.42 47.01
C ALA A 402 14.15 43.98 47.44
N GLN A 403 14.68 43.79 48.65
CA GLN A 403 14.94 42.46 49.21
C GLN A 403 13.65 41.65 49.40
N ALA A 404 12.58 42.29 49.88
CA ALA A 404 11.28 41.63 50.03
C ALA A 404 10.66 41.24 48.67
N GLU A 405 10.79 42.10 47.66
CA GLU A 405 10.34 41.81 46.30
C GLU A 405 11.16 40.67 45.67
N GLY A 406 12.49 40.67 45.86
CA GLY A 406 13.38 39.60 45.44
C GLY A 406 13.00 38.24 46.03
N ALA A 407 12.78 38.19 47.35
CA ALA A 407 12.36 36.97 48.04
C ALA A 407 10.99 36.46 47.55
N ARG A 408 10.05 37.36 47.24
CA ARG A 408 8.75 36.98 46.69
C ARG A 408 8.88 36.37 45.29
N LEU A 409 9.69 36.98 44.42
CA LEU A 409 9.94 36.46 43.07
C LEU A 409 10.65 35.11 43.10
N GLU A 410 11.58 34.90 44.03
CA GLU A 410 12.27 33.61 44.19
C GLU A 410 11.28 32.51 44.63
N GLN A 411 10.40 32.79 45.59
CA GLN A 411 9.32 31.87 45.98
C GLN A 411 8.36 31.55 44.82
N GLU A 412 8.00 32.56 44.01
CA GLU A 412 7.16 32.34 42.82
C GLU A 412 7.88 31.43 41.80
N LEU A 413 9.18 31.66 41.54
CA LEU A 413 9.99 30.84 40.64
C LEU A 413 10.11 29.39 41.11
N ASP A 414 10.33 29.16 42.41
CA ASP A 414 10.38 27.81 42.98
C ASP A 414 9.01 27.12 42.89
N GLY A 415 7.92 27.83 43.17
CA GLY A 415 6.57 27.30 42.98
C GLY A 415 6.25 26.95 41.52
N PHE A 416 6.77 27.72 40.55
CA PHE A 416 6.70 27.37 39.13
C PHE A 416 7.54 26.14 38.78
N ARG A 417 8.76 26.04 39.32
CA ARG A 417 9.66 24.91 39.12
C ARG A 417 9.04 23.60 39.61
N GLU A 418 8.51 23.58 40.84
CA GLU A 418 7.86 22.40 41.42
C GLU A 418 6.66 21.95 40.59
N LYS A 419 5.81 22.88 40.13
CA LYS A 419 4.67 22.57 39.26
C LYS A 419 5.11 21.95 37.93
N MET A 420 6.19 22.47 37.34
CA MET A 420 6.74 21.92 36.09
C MET A 420 7.35 20.53 36.30
N GLU A 421 8.06 20.33 37.41
CA GLU A 421 8.64 19.04 37.76
C GLU A 421 7.57 17.97 38.02
N SER A 422 6.51 18.31 38.77
CA SER A 422 5.35 17.43 38.98
C SER A 422 4.67 17.07 37.65
N ARG A 423 4.44 18.04 36.74
CA ARG A 423 3.87 17.76 35.41
C ARG A 423 4.77 16.85 34.56
N LEU A 424 6.08 17.00 34.66
CA LEU A 424 7.03 16.13 33.96
C LEU A 424 6.99 14.70 34.53
N GLN A 425 6.90 14.56 35.85
CA GLN A 425 6.75 13.25 36.51
C GLN A 425 5.47 12.55 36.07
N ASP A 426 4.33 13.24 36.07
CA ASP A 426 3.05 12.69 35.60
C ASP A 426 3.15 12.19 34.15
N LYS A 427 3.76 13.00 33.28
CA LYS A 427 3.95 12.62 31.86
C LYS A 427 4.90 11.46 31.68
N ASN A 428 5.90 11.33 32.54
CA ASN A 428 6.81 10.20 32.52
C ASN A 428 6.10 8.91 32.96
N LEU A 429 5.22 8.98 33.98
CA LEU A 429 4.39 7.85 34.40
C LEU A 429 3.44 7.40 33.28
N GLU A 430 2.75 8.34 32.63
CA GLU A 430 1.90 8.03 31.47
C GLU A 430 2.70 7.34 30.35
N LEU A 431 3.93 7.81 30.06
CA LEU A 431 4.79 7.22 29.04
C LEU A 431 5.17 5.77 29.39
N GLU A 432 5.50 5.49 30.65
CA GLU A 432 5.82 4.13 31.10
C GLU A 432 4.59 3.21 31.03
N GLU A 433 3.38 3.69 31.31
CA GLU A 433 2.16 2.92 31.10
C GLU A 433 1.94 2.57 29.62
N TRP A 434 2.19 3.52 28.71
CA TRP A 434 2.08 3.28 27.27
C TRP A 434 3.13 2.28 26.78
N LYS A 435 4.37 2.36 27.27
CA LYS A 435 5.40 1.35 26.99
C LYS A 435 4.98 -0.04 27.46
N ARG A 436 4.42 -0.15 28.67
CA ARG A 436 3.90 -1.42 29.19
C ARG A 436 2.80 -1.98 28.28
N LYS A 437 1.81 -1.16 27.91
CA LYS A 437 0.73 -1.58 26.99
C LYS A 437 1.25 -2.01 25.62
N ALA A 438 2.23 -1.27 25.07
CA ALA A 438 2.85 -1.62 23.80
C ALA A 438 3.57 -2.98 23.87
N ASN A 439 4.28 -3.24 24.97
CA ASN A 439 4.91 -4.54 25.21
C ASN A 439 3.87 -5.67 25.33
N GLU A 440 2.77 -5.44 26.06
CA GLU A 440 1.67 -6.40 26.17
C GLU A 440 1.05 -6.72 24.80
N TRP A 441 0.79 -5.71 23.98
CA TRP A 441 0.29 -5.89 22.62
C TRP A 441 1.28 -6.64 21.73
N SER A 442 2.58 -6.33 21.84
CA SER A 442 3.63 -7.03 21.11
C SER A 442 3.69 -8.52 21.50
N MET A 443 3.63 -8.83 22.80
CA MET A 443 3.58 -10.21 23.29
C MET A 443 2.33 -10.95 22.81
N ASN A 444 1.17 -10.31 22.86
CA ASN A 444 -0.08 -10.89 22.37
C ASN A 444 -0.03 -11.15 20.86
N HIS A 445 0.48 -10.20 20.08
CA HIS A 445 0.67 -10.38 18.64
C HIS A 445 1.62 -11.55 18.33
N ALA A 446 2.73 -11.66 19.05
CA ALA A 446 3.66 -12.78 18.91
C ALA A 446 3.05 -14.13 19.34
N SER A 447 2.11 -14.14 20.29
CA SER A 447 1.35 -15.35 20.63
C SER A 447 0.40 -15.74 19.50
N LEU A 448 -0.37 -14.80 18.98
CA LEU A 448 -1.30 -15.03 17.88
C LEU A 448 -0.59 -15.49 16.60
N LEU A 449 0.57 -14.94 16.28
CA LEU A 449 1.39 -15.41 15.15
C LEU A 449 1.80 -16.88 15.34
N ARG A 450 2.24 -17.27 16.53
CA ARG A 450 2.60 -18.66 16.83
C ARG A 450 1.40 -19.61 16.70
N GLU A 451 0.23 -19.20 17.18
CA GLU A 451 -1.02 -19.97 17.04
C GLU A 451 -1.45 -20.09 15.56
N SER A 452 -1.34 -19.00 14.79
CA SER A 452 -1.62 -19.01 13.35
C SER A 452 -0.65 -19.90 12.57
N GLU A 453 0.63 -19.91 12.93
CA GLU A 453 1.61 -20.81 12.34
C GLU A 453 1.31 -22.27 12.71
N GLN A 454 0.94 -22.54 13.96
CA GLN A 454 0.59 -23.88 14.42
C GLN A 454 -0.64 -24.42 13.68
N THR A 455 -1.69 -23.63 13.54
CA THR A 455 -2.89 -24.03 12.79
C THR A 455 -2.57 -24.26 11.30
N SER A 456 -1.75 -23.40 10.70
CA SER A 456 -1.31 -23.59 9.30
C SER A 456 -0.49 -24.88 9.11
N ARG A 457 0.38 -25.21 10.07
CA ARG A 457 1.13 -26.48 10.06
C ARG A 457 0.18 -27.67 10.16
N GLN A 458 -0.78 -27.64 11.08
CA GLN A 458 -1.78 -28.70 11.24
C GLN A 458 -2.61 -28.90 9.97
N LEU A 459 -3.10 -27.83 9.35
CA LEU A 459 -3.85 -27.91 8.09
C LEU A 459 -3.00 -28.51 6.95
N THR A 460 -1.71 -28.16 6.89
CA THR A 460 -0.79 -28.71 5.89
C THR A 460 -0.54 -30.20 6.11
N GLU A 461 -0.37 -30.63 7.36
CA GLU A 461 -0.23 -32.04 7.73
C GLU A 461 -1.51 -32.84 7.39
N GLU A 462 -2.69 -32.28 7.67
CA GLU A 462 -3.97 -32.90 7.30
C GLU A 462 -4.10 -33.05 5.77
N LEU A 463 -3.76 -32.00 5.01
CA LEU A 463 -3.76 -32.06 3.54
C LEU A 463 -2.81 -33.13 3.00
N GLU A 464 -1.59 -33.25 3.54
CA GLU A 464 -0.66 -34.31 3.11
C GLU A 464 -1.20 -35.70 3.49
N SER A 465 -1.84 -35.83 4.66
CA SER A 465 -2.49 -37.09 5.06
C SER A 465 -3.61 -37.50 4.08
N PHE A 466 -4.43 -36.54 3.64
CA PHE A 466 -5.46 -36.78 2.63
C PHE A 466 -4.85 -37.10 1.27
N ARG A 467 -3.75 -36.43 0.89
CA ARG A 467 -3.03 -36.69 -0.35
C ARG A 467 -2.51 -38.12 -0.40
N VAL A 468 -1.87 -38.58 0.67
CA VAL A 468 -1.39 -39.97 0.80
C VAL A 468 -2.55 -40.95 0.75
N ARG A 469 -3.64 -40.70 1.47
CA ARG A 469 -4.83 -41.56 1.45
C ARG A 469 -5.47 -41.66 0.07
N ASN A 470 -5.59 -40.54 -0.64
CA ASN A 470 -6.09 -40.52 -2.02
C ASN A 470 -5.17 -41.33 -2.95
N GLN A 471 -3.85 -41.17 -2.84
CA GLN A 471 -2.90 -41.96 -3.61
C GLN A 471 -3.05 -43.47 -3.33
N GLN A 472 -3.24 -43.87 -2.07
CA GLN A 472 -3.50 -45.27 -1.71
C GLN A 472 -4.80 -45.79 -2.36
N LEU A 473 -5.89 -45.02 -2.32
CA LEU A 473 -7.15 -45.40 -2.96
C LEU A 473 -7.03 -45.50 -4.48
N THR A 474 -6.29 -44.59 -5.12
CA THR A 474 -5.99 -44.65 -6.56
C THR A 474 -5.22 -45.93 -6.91
N ASN A 475 -4.19 -46.27 -6.13
CA ASN A 475 -3.41 -47.49 -6.33
C ASN A 475 -4.29 -48.75 -6.16
N GLN A 476 -5.19 -48.77 -5.17
CA GLN A 476 -6.15 -49.87 -4.99
C GLN A 476 -7.11 -50.00 -6.17
N LEU A 477 -7.62 -48.87 -6.68
CA LEU A 477 -8.50 -48.85 -7.85
C LEU A 477 -7.79 -49.36 -9.09
N GLU A 478 -6.53 -48.95 -9.34
CA GLU A 478 -5.72 -49.47 -10.44
C GLU A 478 -5.48 -50.98 -10.31
N GLN A 479 -5.22 -51.47 -9.10
CA GLN A 479 -5.04 -52.90 -8.84
C GLN A 479 -6.33 -53.68 -9.16
N LEU A 480 -7.49 -53.22 -8.69
CA LEU A 480 -8.78 -53.83 -8.98
C LEU A 480 -9.10 -53.79 -10.48
N GLN A 481 -8.77 -52.69 -11.17
CA GLN A 481 -8.92 -52.61 -12.62
C GLN A 481 -8.04 -53.61 -13.36
N ARG A 482 -6.79 -53.82 -12.93
CA ARG A 482 -5.91 -54.87 -13.50
C ARG A 482 -6.50 -56.26 -13.29
N GLN A 483 -6.96 -56.57 -12.07
CA GLN A 483 -7.62 -57.85 -11.79
C GLN A 483 -8.86 -58.07 -12.66
N ASN A 484 -9.68 -57.05 -12.88
CA ASN A 484 -10.82 -57.14 -13.80
C ASN A 484 -10.38 -57.42 -15.25
N ARG A 485 -9.30 -56.80 -15.74
CA ARG A 485 -8.75 -57.12 -17.08
C ARG A 485 -8.27 -58.56 -17.15
N ASP A 486 -7.62 -59.07 -16.11
CA ASP A 486 -7.17 -60.45 -16.03
C ASP A 486 -8.36 -61.42 -16.04
N PHE A 487 -9.42 -61.14 -15.27
CA PHE A 487 -10.65 -61.94 -15.30
C PHE A 487 -11.34 -61.92 -16.66
N VAL A 488 -11.42 -60.76 -17.32
CA VAL A 488 -11.96 -60.65 -18.68
C VAL A 488 -11.14 -61.50 -19.65
N SER A 489 -9.80 -61.41 -19.60
CA SER A 489 -8.94 -62.24 -20.45
C SER A 489 -9.10 -63.74 -20.18
N GLN A 490 -9.26 -64.14 -18.92
CA GLN A 490 -9.55 -65.53 -18.55
C GLN A 490 -10.91 -65.99 -19.11
N LEU A 491 -11.94 -65.15 -19.02
CA LEU A 491 -13.26 -65.44 -19.60
C LEU A 491 -13.18 -65.58 -21.12
N GLU A 492 -12.50 -64.67 -21.82
CA GLU A 492 -12.28 -64.77 -23.28
C GLU A 492 -11.53 -66.06 -23.66
N GLN A 493 -10.51 -66.46 -22.90
CA GLN A 493 -9.81 -67.72 -23.11
C GLN A 493 -10.72 -68.94 -22.88
N GLN A 494 -11.55 -68.92 -21.83
CA GLN A 494 -12.53 -69.98 -21.58
C GLN A 494 -13.56 -70.08 -22.72
N GLU A 495 -14.06 -68.95 -23.22
CA GLU A 495 -14.97 -68.91 -24.36
C GLU A 495 -14.32 -69.49 -25.63
N LEU A 496 -13.04 -69.16 -25.88
CA LEU A 496 -12.28 -69.74 -27.00
C LEU A 496 -12.11 -71.25 -26.87
N VAL A 497 -11.80 -71.75 -25.67
CA VAL A 497 -11.70 -73.19 -25.40
C VAL A 497 -13.05 -73.87 -25.61
N GLN A 498 -14.15 -73.30 -25.10
CA GLN A 498 -15.50 -73.83 -25.30
C GLN A 498 -15.88 -73.87 -26.79
N LYS A 499 -15.57 -72.82 -27.56
CA LYS A 499 -15.78 -72.78 -29.02
C LYS A 499 -14.98 -73.88 -29.73
N ARG A 500 -13.72 -74.11 -29.35
CA ARG A 500 -12.88 -75.19 -29.90
C ARG A 500 -13.44 -76.57 -29.55
N MET A 501 -13.89 -76.77 -28.32
CA MET A 501 -14.51 -78.04 -27.89
C MET A 501 -15.79 -78.32 -28.67
N LYS A 502 -16.65 -77.32 -28.85
CA LYS A 502 -17.87 -77.44 -29.66
C LYS A 502 -17.54 -77.79 -31.11
N MET A 503 -16.59 -77.09 -31.74
CA MET A 503 -16.16 -77.40 -33.11
C MET A 503 -15.58 -78.82 -33.22
N THR A 504 -14.81 -79.27 -32.23
CA THR A 504 -14.26 -80.63 -32.20
C THR A 504 -15.37 -81.68 -32.06
N ALA A 505 -16.38 -81.42 -31.23
CA ALA A 505 -17.55 -82.28 -31.09
C ALA A 505 -18.36 -82.34 -32.39
N ASP A 506 -18.60 -81.20 -33.04
CA ASP A 506 -19.28 -81.13 -34.34
C ASP A 506 -18.50 -81.92 -35.41
N ILE A 507 -17.17 -81.79 -35.46
CA ILE A 507 -16.32 -82.58 -36.37
C ILE A 507 -16.46 -84.07 -36.07
N ALA A 508 -16.38 -84.49 -34.81
CA ALA A 508 -16.53 -85.90 -34.43
C ALA A 508 -17.91 -86.47 -34.79
N GLU A 509 -18.98 -85.68 -34.63
CA GLU A 509 -20.33 -86.05 -35.06
C GLU A 509 -20.39 -86.24 -36.59
N LYS A 510 -19.81 -85.32 -37.36
CA LYS A 510 -19.74 -85.44 -38.83
C LYS A 510 -18.89 -86.64 -39.27
N GLU A 511 -17.77 -86.93 -38.61
CA GLU A 511 -16.94 -88.11 -38.87
C GLU A 511 -17.69 -89.41 -38.57
N MET A 512 -18.43 -89.47 -37.46
CA MET A 512 -19.28 -90.62 -37.12
C MET A 512 -20.38 -90.81 -38.17
N ARG A 513 -21.06 -89.73 -38.57
CA ARG A 513 -22.08 -89.78 -39.62
C ARG A 513 -21.51 -90.23 -40.96
N LEU A 514 -20.30 -89.78 -41.30
CA LEU A 514 -19.59 -90.22 -42.49
C LEU A 514 -19.26 -91.71 -42.43
N LYS A 515 -18.82 -92.23 -41.29
CA LYS A 515 -18.59 -93.68 -41.08
C LYS A 515 -19.87 -94.49 -41.24
N GLU A 516 -21.00 -94.03 -40.66
CA GLU A 516 -22.30 -94.68 -40.84
C GLU A 516 -22.73 -94.72 -42.31
N LEU A 517 -22.59 -93.60 -43.04
CA LEU A 517 -22.90 -93.53 -44.47
C LEU A 517 -22.00 -94.45 -45.28
N THR A 518 -20.70 -94.51 -44.96
CA THR A 518 -19.74 -95.40 -45.61
C THR A 518 -20.09 -96.87 -45.34
N GLN A 519 -20.51 -97.22 -44.12
CA GLN A 519 -20.96 -98.57 -43.81
C GLN A 519 -22.23 -98.94 -44.56
N LYS A 520 -23.22 -98.04 -44.62
CA LYS A 520 -24.44 -98.22 -45.43
C LYS A 520 -24.10 -98.39 -46.90
N GLN A 521 -23.17 -97.60 -47.43
CA GLN A 521 -22.69 -97.75 -48.79
C GLN A 521 -22.12 -99.15 -49.03
N ARG A 522 -21.24 -99.66 -48.15
CA ARG A 522 -20.70 -101.03 -48.27
C ARG A 522 -21.79 -102.10 -48.22
N GLN A 523 -22.78 -101.95 -47.33
CA GLN A 523 -23.90 -102.90 -47.26
C GLN A 523 -24.68 -102.94 -48.59
N ILE A 524 -24.97 -101.78 -49.17
CA ILE A 524 -25.63 -101.70 -50.48
C ILE A 524 -24.75 -102.35 -51.56
N GLU A 525 -23.45 -102.09 -51.56
CA GLU A 525 -22.50 -102.73 -52.50
C GLU A 525 -22.43 -104.26 -52.33
N GLU A 526 -22.56 -104.78 -51.11
CA GLU A 526 -22.65 -106.22 -50.83
C GLU A 526 -23.99 -106.82 -51.29
N ASP A 527 -25.11 -106.14 -51.00
CA ASP A 527 -26.44 -106.55 -51.45
C ASP A 527 -26.53 -106.58 -52.98
N VAL A 528 -25.95 -105.56 -53.66
CA VAL A 528 -25.83 -105.52 -55.13
C VAL A 528 -24.99 -106.70 -55.63
N ARG A 529 -23.83 -106.99 -55.02
CA ARG A 529 -23.01 -108.15 -55.40
C ARG A 529 -23.73 -109.49 -55.18
N PHE A 530 -24.52 -109.62 -54.12
CA PHE A 530 -25.33 -110.80 -53.87
C PHE A 530 -26.44 -110.96 -54.92
N GLN A 531 -27.13 -109.87 -55.26
CA GLN A 531 -28.12 -109.85 -56.33
C GLN A 531 -27.50 -110.19 -57.69
N GLU A 532 -26.32 -109.66 -58.01
CA GLU A 532 -25.54 -110.02 -59.20
C GLU A 532 -25.18 -111.52 -59.23
N SER A 533 -24.81 -112.10 -58.09
CA SER A 533 -24.54 -113.55 -57.99
C SER A 533 -25.79 -114.38 -58.21
N THR A 534 -26.91 -113.98 -57.61
CA THR A 534 -28.21 -114.65 -57.80
C THR A 534 -28.66 -114.58 -59.27
N LEU A 535 -28.49 -113.43 -59.91
CA LEU A 535 -28.75 -113.25 -61.33
C LEU A 535 -27.88 -114.17 -62.20
N LYS A 536 -26.60 -114.34 -61.87
CA LYS A 536 -25.73 -115.30 -62.58
C LYS A 536 -26.21 -116.74 -62.43
N GLU A 537 -26.67 -117.13 -61.24
CA GLU A 537 -27.23 -118.46 -61.00
C GLU A 537 -28.51 -118.68 -61.82
N VAL A 538 -29.45 -117.73 -61.78
CA VAL A 538 -30.68 -117.76 -62.60
C VAL A 538 -30.37 -117.83 -64.09
N VAL A 539 -29.37 -117.08 -64.57
CA VAL A 539 -28.92 -117.15 -65.98
C VAL A 539 -28.33 -118.53 -66.29
N SER A 540 -27.59 -119.14 -65.36
CA SER A 540 -27.05 -120.49 -65.54
C SER A 540 -28.13 -121.57 -65.53
N GLU A 541 -29.13 -121.45 -64.66
CA GLU A 541 -30.32 -122.32 -64.63
C GLU A 541 -31.15 -122.16 -65.89
N GLN A 542 -31.34 -120.93 -66.37
CA GLN A 542 -31.99 -120.66 -67.64
C GLN A 542 -31.22 -121.32 -68.78
N SER A 543 -29.88 -121.22 -68.81
CA SER A 543 -29.06 -121.89 -69.83
C SER A 543 -29.16 -123.42 -69.74
N LEU A 544 -29.22 -124.00 -68.53
CA LEU A 544 -29.44 -125.43 -68.34
C LEU A 544 -30.81 -125.86 -68.83
N LEU A 545 -31.88 -125.14 -68.47
CA LEU A 545 -33.24 -125.41 -68.95
C LEU A 545 -33.36 -125.24 -70.46
N GLU A 546 -32.72 -124.23 -71.04
CA GLU A 546 -32.63 -124.06 -72.49
C GLU A 546 -31.92 -125.27 -73.13
N ASN A 547 -30.81 -125.74 -72.57
CA ASN A 547 -30.09 -126.92 -73.03
C ASN A 547 -30.90 -128.22 -72.87
N GLU A 548 -31.59 -128.39 -71.75
CA GLU A 548 -32.49 -129.53 -71.50
C GLU A 548 -33.70 -129.51 -72.42
N MET A 549 -34.29 -128.34 -72.66
CA MET A 549 -35.36 -128.16 -73.64
C MET A 549 -34.85 -128.47 -75.05
N ILE A 550 -33.63 -128.06 -75.42
CA ILE A 550 -32.99 -128.44 -76.69
C ILE A 550 -32.86 -129.97 -76.76
N LYS A 551 -32.36 -130.63 -75.71
CA LYS A 551 -32.26 -132.10 -75.64
C LYS A 551 -33.64 -132.78 -75.71
N MET A 552 -34.64 -132.26 -75.01
CA MET A 552 -36.02 -132.79 -75.05
C MET A 552 -36.63 -132.61 -76.43
N LYS A 553 -36.42 -131.46 -77.09
CA LYS A 553 -36.84 -131.24 -78.49
C LYS A 553 -36.11 -132.17 -79.46
N GLN A 554 -34.82 -132.42 -79.26
CA GLN A 554 -34.06 -133.41 -80.05
C GLN A 554 -34.54 -134.85 -79.80
N THR A 555 -34.88 -135.20 -78.56
CA THR A 555 -35.39 -136.53 -78.17
C THR A 555 -36.81 -136.75 -78.66
N GLN A 556 -37.68 -135.72 -78.60
CA GLN A 556 -39.00 -135.72 -79.21
C GLN A 556 -38.90 -135.90 -80.72
N LYS A 557 -37.95 -135.19 -81.38
CA LYS A 557 -37.66 -135.39 -82.80
C LYS A 557 -37.22 -136.84 -83.09
N TYR A 558 -36.35 -137.41 -82.26
CA TYR A 558 -35.89 -138.81 -82.37
C TYR A 558 -37.00 -139.85 -82.10
N MET A 559 -37.90 -139.62 -81.14
CA MET A 559 -39.06 -140.48 -80.85
C MET A 559 -40.08 -140.48 -81.98
N ILE A 560 -40.33 -139.31 -82.59
CA ILE A 560 -41.13 -139.18 -83.81
C ILE A 560 -40.46 -139.94 -84.98
N GLU A 561 -39.13 -140.06 -84.98
CA GLU A 561 -38.36 -140.78 -86.01
C GLU A 561 -38.28 -142.31 -85.78
N GLN A 562 -38.21 -142.77 -84.52
CA GLN A 562 -38.22 -144.18 -84.11
C GLN A 562 -39.61 -144.83 -84.28
N ALA A 563 -40.70 -144.09 -84.06
CA ALA A 563 -42.07 -144.56 -84.31
C ALA A 563 -42.37 -144.83 -85.80
N LYS A 564 -41.50 -144.38 -86.73
CA LYS A 564 -41.71 -144.53 -88.18
C LYS A 564 -40.98 -145.71 -88.83
N LYS A 565 -40.25 -146.58 -88.10
CA LYS A 565 -39.36 -147.61 -88.71
C LYS A 565 -39.55 -149.09 -88.28
N ARG A 566 -40.68 -149.47 -87.65
CA ARG A 566 -41.20 -150.86 -87.57
C ARG A 566 -42.53 -150.92 -88.36
N GLU A 567 -42.74 -151.93 -89.22
CA GLU A 567 -43.91 -152.15 -90.13
C GLU A 567 -43.97 -151.26 -91.42
N LYS A 568 -43.45 -151.68 -92.59
CA LYS A 568 -44.14 -152.38 -93.72
C LYS A 568 -45.54 -151.88 -94.10
N GLY A 569 -45.63 -151.16 -95.23
CA GLY A 569 -46.92 -150.85 -95.89
C GLY A 569 -47.05 -149.65 -96.84
N ARG A 570 -46.03 -149.31 -97.66
CA ARG A 570 -46.10 -148.67 -99.01
C ARG A 570 -46.88 -147.33 -99.15
N ILE A 571 -46.23 -146.17 -99.42
CA ILE A 571 -45.86 -145.65 -100.77
C ILE A 571 -45.15 -144.27 -100.66
N SER A 572 -44.08 -144.06 -101.44
CA SER A 572 -43.63 -142.87 -102.26
C SER A 572 -43.93 -141.42 -101.77
N SER A 573 -43.10 -140.36 -101.88
CA SER A 573 -41.99 -139.98 -102.79
C SER A 573 -41.36 -138.62 -102.37
N ASN A 574 -40.13 -138.35 -102.85
CA ASN A 574 -39.43 -137.06 -103.12
C ASN A 574 -38.90 -136.20 -101.93
N LYS A 575 -37.59 -135.97 -101.77
CA LYS A 575 -36.57 -135.20 -102.56
C LYS A 575 -36.77 -133.67 -102.38
N ILE A 576 -35.86 -132.93 -101.73
CA ILE A 576 -34.83 -132.01 -102.29
C ILE A 576 -34.18 -131.32 -101.05
N GLN A 577 -32.89 -131.49 -100.69
CA GLN A 577 -31.66 -130.80 -101.15
C GLN A 577 -31.69 -129.26 -101.18
N ILE A 578 -30.55 -128.65 -100.79
CA ILE A 578 -29.99 -127.31 -101.10
C ILE A 578 -29.52 -126.65 -99.77
N SER A 579 -28.25 -126.76 -99.39
CA SER A 579 -27.03 -126.00 -99.81
C SER A 579 -26.79 -124.75 -98.95
N ASP A 580 -25.58 -124.67 -98.38
CA ASP A 580 -24.65 -123.53 -98.21
C ASP A 580 -24.94 -122.25 -99.04
N PRO A 581 -24.23 -121.09 -98.87
CA PRO A 581 -23.07 -120.76 -98.01
C PRO A 581 -23.11 -119.33 -97.37
N SER A 582 -22.04 -118.99 -96.64
CA SER A 582 -21.29 -117.72 -96.60
C SER A 582 -21.89 -116.40 -97.14
N SER A 583 -21.54 -115.31 -96.43
CA SER A 583 -20.86 -114.11 -96.97
C SER A 583 -21.55 -112.75 -96.75
N ASN A 584 -20.73 -111.82 -96.22
CA ASN A 584 -20.77 -110.34 -96.34
C ASN A 584 -21.94 -109.58 -95.68
N GLY A 585 -21.76 -108.40 -95.08
CA GLY A 585 -20.66 -107.44 -95.04
C GLY A 585 -21.28 -106.06 -94.78
N ASP A 586 -20.50 -105.14 -94.16
CA ASP A 586 -20.58 -103.66 -94.30
C ASP A 586 -21.88 -102.95 -93.83
N HIS A 587 -21.96 -101.69 -93.35
CA HIS A 587 -21.10 -100.56 -92.96
C HIS A 587 -22.07 -99.39 -92.53
N TYR A 588 -21.55 -98.26 -92.03
CA TYR A 588 -22.20 -96.97 -91.63
C TYR A 588 -22.88 -96.92 -90.24
N ASP A 589 -22.36 -96.15 -89.26
CA ASP A 589 -22.32 -94.68 -89.07
C ASP A 589 -23.64 -94.08 -88.54
N SER A 590 -23.58 -93.44 -87.37
CA SER A 590 -23.75 -91.97 -87.22
C SER A 590 -24.16 -91.57 -85.80
N GLU A 591 -23.29 -90.73 -85.21
CA GLU A 591 -23.58 -89.49 -84.45
C GLU A 591 -24.45 -89.60 -83.18
N LEU A 592 -24.09 -89.04 -82.03
CA LEU A 592 -23.75 -87.64 -81.77
C LEU A 592 -22.96 -87.49 -80.44
N THR A 593 -21.75 -86.92 -80.50
CA THR A 593 -21.23 -85.89 -79.58
C THR A 593 -22.08 -84.60 -79.74
N PRO A 594 -21.96 -83.49 -78.97
CA PRO A 594 -20.74 -82.96 -78.31
C PRO A 594 -21.03 -82.26 -76.96
N GLY A 595 -20.11 -81.63 -76.23
CA GLY A 595 -18.71 -81.24 -76.42
C GLY A 595 -18.22 -80.71 -75.06
N ASP A 596 -16.96 -80.95 -74.72
CA ASP A 596 -15.85 -80.01 -74.86
C ASP A 596 -15.75 -78.99 -73.70
N GLU A 597 -14.81 -79.28 -72.80
CA GLU A 597 -13.64 -78.48 -72.38
C GLU A 597 -13.35 -77.16 -73.18
N PRO A 598 -12.42 -76.24 -72.79
CA PRO A 598 -11.59 -76.14 -71.56
C PRO A 598 -11.18 -74.69 -71.11
N ARG A 599 -10.25 -74.65 -70.15
CA ARG A 599 -9.06 -73.75 -70.00
C ARG A 599 -9.16 -72.36 -69.32
N ASP A 600 -8.43 -72.30 -68.20
CA ASP A 600 -7.31 -71.39 -67.89
C ASP A 600 -7.52 -69.95 -67.35
N VAL A 601 -6.84 -69.75 -66.21
CA VAL A 601 -5.94 -68.62 -65.87
C VAL A 601 -6.47 -67.43 -65.03
N GLU A 602 -5.90 -67.38 -63.82
CA GLU A 602 -5.39 -66.24 -63.03
C GLU A 602 -6.25 -65.09 -62.49
N ARG A 603 -5.81 -64.69 -61.28
CA ARG A 603 -5.96 -63.42 -60.53
C ARG A 603 -7.37 -63.17 -59.95
N GLY A 604 -7.55 -62.79 -58.70
CA GLY A 604 -6.63 -62.26 -57.70
C GLY A 604 -7.37 -61.14 -56.96
N LEU A 605 -7.61 -61.33 -55.66
CA LEU A 605 -7.59 -60.37 -54.55
C LEU A 605 -8.08 -61.07 -53.28
#